data_AF-A0A354LZZ8-F1
#
_entry.id   AF-A0A354LZZ8-F1
#
_cell.length_a   1.000
_cell.length_b   1.000
_cell.length_c   1.000
_cell.angle_alpha   90.00
_cell.angle_beta   90.00
_cell.angle_gamma   90.00
#
_symmetry.space_group_name_H-M   'P 1'
#
loop_
_entity.id
_entity.type
_entity.pdbx_description
1 polymer ?
#
loop_
_entity_poly.entity_id
_entity_poly.type
_entity_poly.pdbx_seq_one_letter_code
_entity_poly.pdbx_strand_id
1 'polypeptide(L)' 'MKEYKLQDWLPTTKKELEIRGWDYLDVILFSGDAYVDHPSFGAAVIGRILESEGLRVAIVP' A
#
# COMPACT_ATOMS: atom_id res chain seq x y z
N MET A 1 -6.78 -23.18 -1.51
CA MET A 1 -6.61 -21.84 -2.13
C MET A 1 -6.01 -20.93 -1.09
N LYS A 2 -5.14 -19.98 -1.49
CA LYS A 2 -4.70 -18.90 -0.60
C LYS A 2 -5.89 -17.95 -0.38
N GLU A 3 -6.18 -17.64 0.87
CA GLU A 3 -7.15 -16.61 1.24
C GLU A 3 -6.40 -15.27 1.31
N TYR A 4 -6.89 -14.25 0.60
CA TYR A 4 -6.29 -12.92 0.61
C TYR A 4 -7.10 -11.98 1.50
N LYS A 5 -6.42 -11.19 2.32
CA LYS A 5 -7.00 -10.19 3.22
C LYS A 5 -6.67 -8.80 2.70
N LEU A 6 -7.53 -7.82 3.01
CA LEU A 6 -7.29 -6.39 2.69
C LEU A 6 -5.95 -5.84 3.19
N GLN A 7 -5.39 -6.47 4.23
CA GLN A 7 -4.11 -6.13 4.83
C GLN A 7 -2.90 -6.54 3.98
N ASP A 8 -3.10 -7.50 3.05
CA ASP A 8 -2.03 -8.07 2.23
C ASP A 8 -1.53 -7.10 1.14
N TRP A 9 -2.25 -6.00 0.89
CA TRP A 9 -1.92 -4.98 -0.13
C TRP A 9 -1.48 -3.65 0.52
N LEU A 10 -0.93 -2.70 -0.23
CA LEU A 10 -0.80 -1.32 0.27
C LEU A 10 -2.19 -0.66 0.32
N PRO A 11 -2.49 0.12 1.37
CA PRO A 11 -3.78 0.77 1.50
C PRO A 11 -3.97 1.85 0.43
N THR A 12 -5.17 1.89 -0.14
CA THR A 12 -5.59 2.90 -1.12
C THR A 12 -6.71 3.81 -0.61
N THR A 13 -7.34 3.43 0.51
CA THR A 13 -8.46 4.15 1.10
C THR A 13 -8.28 4.36 2.60
N LYS A 14 -8.96 5.38 3.15
CA LYS A 14 -8.97 5.62 4.61
C LYS A 14 -9.52 4.43 5.41
N LYS A 15 -10.51 3.70 4.89
CA LYS A 15 -11.08 2.51 5.55
C LYS A 15 -10.03 1.41 5.72
N GLU A 16 -9.14 1.25 4.74
CA GLU A 16 -8.03 0.30 4.81
C GLU A 16 -6.97 0.70 5.84
N LEU A 17 -6.79 2.01 6.09
CA LEU A 17 -5.95 2.50 7.19
C LEU A 17 -6.58 2.17 8.55
N GLU A 18 -7.88 2.38 8.69
CA GLU A 18 -8.63 2.06 9.92
C GLU A 18 -8.54 0.56 10.25
N ILE A 19 -8.63 -0.32 9.24
CA ILE A 19 -8.42 -1.78 9.40
C ILE A 19 -7.01 -2.11 9.90
N ARG A 20 -6.00 -1.32 9.50
CA ARG A 20 -4.61 -1.46 9.96
C ARG A 20 -4.35 -0.78 11.31
N GLY A 21 -5.32 -0.04 11.85
CA GLY A 21 -5.13 0.78 13.05
C GLY A 21 -4.18 1.96 12.84
N TRP A 22 -4.04 2.45 11.61
CA TRP A 22 -3.19 3.58 11.28
C TRP A 22 -3.97 4.89 11.31
N ASP A 23 -3.50 5.82 12.13
CA ASP A 23 -4.04 7.16 12.30
C ASP A 23 -3.35 8.22 11.42
N TYR A 24 -2.14 7.91 10.95
CA TYR A 24 -1.36 8.72 10.01
C TYR A 24 -0.54 7.85 9.05
N LEU A 25 -0.07 8.48 7.97
CA LEU A 25 0.82 7.90 6.95
C LEU A 25 2.13 8.68 6.92
N ASP A 26 3.24 7.97 6.74
CA ASP A 26 4.57 8.58 6.56
C ASP A 26 4.78 8.98 5.09
N VAL A 27 4.29 8.15 4.16
CA VAL A 27 4.44 8.35 2.71
C VAL A 27 3.13 8.05 1.99
N ILE A 28 2.79 8.89 1.02
CA ILE A 28 1.70 8.65 0.06
C ILE A 28 2.28 8.67 -1.34
N LEU A 29 2.14 7.57 -2.07
CA LEU A 29 2.49 7.46 -3.48
C LEU A 29 1.26 7.77 -4.33
N PHE A 30 1.25 8.91 -5.01
CA PHE A 30 0.24 9.21 -6.03
C PHE A 30 0.71 8.69 -7.39
N SER A 31 -0.15 7.92 -8.06
CA SER A 31 0.05 7.43 -9.42
C SER A 31 -1.20 7.70 -10.24
N GLY A 32 -1.07 7.86 -11.56
CA GLY A 32 -2.24 7.85 -12.46
C GLY A 32 -2.54 6.47 -13.04
N ASP A 33 -1.72 5.47 -12.73
CA ASP A 33 -1.91 4.08 -13.14
C ASP A 33 -2.74 3.31 -12.12
N ALA A 34 -3.47 2.29 -12.58
CA ALA A 34 -4.12 1.35 -11.66
C ALA A 34 -3.09 0.69 -10.73
N TYR A 35 -3.41 0.62 -9.43
CA TYR A 35 -2.56 -0.07 -8.48
C TYR A 35 -2.60 -1.59 -8.72
N VAL A 36 -1.45 -2.15 -9.07
CA VAL A 36 -1.22 -3.60 -9.16
C VAL A 36 0.00 -3.93 -8.31
N ASP A 37 -0.21 -4.76 -7.30
CA ASP A 37 0.82 -5.14 -6.34
C ASP A 37 1.69 -6.27 -6.91
N HIS A 38 2.58 -5.89 -7.84
CA HIS A 38 3.42 -6.82 -8.58
C HIS A 38 4.84 -6.26 -8.74
N PRO A 39 5.90 -7.09 -8.65
CA PRO A 39 7.29 -6.63 -8.70
C PRO A 39 7.72 -6.00 -10.04
N SER A 40 6.90 -6.11 -11.08
CA SER A 40 7.12 -5.40 -12.36
C SER A 40 6.58 -3.97 -12.37
N PHE A 41 5.85 -3.54 -11.34
CA PHE A 41 5.26 -2.22 -11.24
C PHE A 41 6.08 -1.37 -10.27
N GLY A 42 6.68 -0.28 -10.78
CA GLY A 42 7.60 0.56 -10.01
C GLY A 42 7.00 1.11 -8.72
N ALA A 43 5.75 1.60 -8.78
CA ALA A 43 5.07 2.14 -7.60
C ALA A 43 4.87 1.08 -6.50
N ALA A 44 4.55 -0.17 -6.88
CA ALA A 44 4.45 -1.27 -5.92
C ALA A 44 5.81 -1.62 -5.30
N VAL A 45 6.86 -1.72 -6.12
CA VAL A 45 8.23 -1.99 -5.62
C VAL A 45 8.68 -0.91 -4.64
N ILE A 46 8.54 0.37 -5.00
CA ILE A 46 8.91 1.50 -4.15
C ILE A 46 8.11 1.45 -2.85
N GLY A 47 6.79 1.27 -2.93
CA GLY A 47 5.92 1.24 -1.76
C GLY A 47 6.26 0.10 -0.80
N ARG A 48 6.55 -1.10 -1.34
CA ARG A 48 6.92 -2.28 -0.53
C ARG A 48 8.30 -2.17 0.10
N ILE A 49 9.26 -1.55 -0.58
CA ILE A 49 10.58 -1.27 0.01
C ILE A 49 10.42 -0.31 1.18
N LEU A 50 9.70 0.81 0.99
CA LEU A 50 9.47 1.79 2.06
C LEU A 50 8.70 1.17 3.24
N GLU A 51 7.69 0.35 2.98
CA GLU A 51 6.95 -0.39 4.02
C GLU A 51 7.87 -1.38 4.78
N SER A 52 8.78 -2.06 4.07
CA SER A 52 9.75 -2.98 4.69
C SER A 52 10.75 -2.28 5.62
N GLU A 53 10.98 -0.99 5.41
CA GLU A 53 11.78 -0.13 6.30
C GLU A 53 10.96 0.41 7.50
N GLY A 54 9.70 -0.03 7.65
CA GLY A 54 8.83 0.29 8.78
C GLY A 54 7.98 1.55 8.60
N LEU A 55 7.94 2.14 7.40
CA LEU A 55 7.10 3.30 7.11
C LEU A 55 5.66 2.89 6.82
N ARG A 56 4.70 3.73 7.23
CA ARG A 56 3.28 3.59 6.89
C ARG A 56 3.04 4.20 5.52
N VAL A 57 2.97 3.34 4.51
CA VAL A 57 2.88 3.75 3.10
C VAL A 57 1.47 3.49 2.56
N ALA A 58 0.93 4.46 1.82
CA ALA A 58 -0.28 4.28 1.02
C ALA A 58 -0.01 4.56 -0.46
N ILE A 59 -0.83 3.99 -1.34
CA ILE A 59 -0.81 4.28 -2.76
C ILE A 59 -2.19 4.73 -3.24
N VAL A 60 -2.23 5.85 -3.94
CA VAL A 60 -3.47 6.44 -4.47
C VAL A 60 -3.36 6.51 -5.99
N PRO A 61 -4.11 5.67 -6.73
CA PRO A 61 -4.17 5.70 -8.19
C PRO A 61 -5.07 6.83 -8.73
#